data_AF-A0A8T4L8D6-F1
#
_entry.id   AF-A0A8T4L8D6-F1
#
_cell.length_a   1.000
_cell.length_b   1.000
_cell.length_c   1.000
_cell.angle_alpha   90.00
_cell.angle_beta   90.00
_cell.angle_gamma   90.00
#
_symmetry.space_group_name_H-M   'P 1'
#
loop_
_entity.id
_entity.type
_entity.pdbx_description
1 polymer ?
#
loop_
_entity_poly.entity_id
_entity_poly.type
_entity_poly.pdbx_seq_one_letter_code
_entity_poly.pdbx_strand_id
1 'polypeptide(L)'
;MKAGGVALVLVVVLLAGCTEALDFLKPKPKTPEAKAEALARQQTVEGEALATLANAFDKTRNCSEEEYLRVAELAKSFVKDVKLETDPAKAQAIVAASKACDPRVDDRTTRQAESVYRIEYEVRLSPSCPYPELLQQVQGQKVVVEANLQTGKARVLEGDFDEAARQQIEAMLPGLPLMGNCVAALTLGSGLLPGA
;
A
#
# COMPACT_ATOMS: atom_id res chain seq x y z
N MET A 1 -50.21 18.27 -3.63
CA MET A 1 -49.07 18.73 -2.80
C MET A 1 -47.99 17.65 -2.86
N LYS A 2 -46.83 17.95 -3.46
CA LYS A 2 -45.69 17.03 -3.56
C LYS A 2 -44.89 17.11 -2.26
N ALA A 3 -44.81 16.02 -1.51
CA ALA A 3 -43.83 15.82 -0.46
C ALA A 3 -42.85 14.75 -0.96
N GLY A 4 -41.66 15.20 -1.39
CA GLY A 4 -40.59 14.33 -1.86
C GLY A 4 -39.29 15.11 -1.70
N GLY A 5 -38.64 14.97 -0.54
CA GLY A 5 -37.44 15.76 -0.27
C GLY A 5 -36.74 15.53 1.08
N VAL A 6 -37.16 14.57 1.91
CA VAL A 6 -36.54 14.38 3.24
C VAL A 6 -36.03 12.94 3.48
N ALA A 7 -36.24 12.00 2.56
CA ALA A 7 -35.82 10.61 2.76
C ALA A 7 -34.34 10.33 2.42
N LEU A 8 -33.66 11.19 1.65
CA LEU A 8 -32.33 10.85 1.13
C LEU A 8 -31.16 11.17 2.08
N VAL A 9 -31.36 12.05 3.07
CA VAL A 9 -30.28 12.46 3.98
C VAL A 9 -30.10 11.50 5.17
N LEU A 10 -31.11 10.69 5.50
CA LEU A 10 -31.04 9.77 6.64
C LEU A 10 -30.27 8.46 6.36
N VAL A 11 -29.99 8.12 5.09
CA VAL A 11 -29.29 6.86 4.73
C VAL A 11 -27.77 7.01 4.80
N VAL A 12 -27.23 8.23 4.64
CA VAL A 12 -25.77 8.45 4.65
C VAL A 12 -25.21 8.44 6.08
N VAL A 13 -25.99 8.86 7.09
CA VAL A 13 -25.52 8.91 8.49
C VAL A 13 -25.52 7.51 9.16
N LEU A 14 -26.35 6.57 8.70
CA LEU A 14 -26.37 5.19 9.23
C LEU A 14 -25.20 4.34 8.74
N LEU A 15 -24.52 4.70 7.64
CA LEU A 15 -23.37 3.96 7.12
C LEU A 15 -22.06 4.30 7.85
N ALA A 16 -21.99 5.42 8.57
CA ALA A 16 -20.83 5.76 9.39
C ALA A 16 -20.70 4.87 10.65
N GLY A 17 -21.78 4.18 11.05
CA GLY A 17 -21.78 3.23 12.18
C GLY A 17 -21.63 1.76 11.77
N CYS A 18 -21.53 1.44 10.48
CA CYS A 18 -21.43 0.06 9.99
C CYS A 18 -20.00 -0.37 9.63
N THR A 19 -18.98 0.42 9.97
CA THR A 19 -17.58 0.00 9.82
C THR A 19 -17.25 -1.21 10.72
N GLU A 20 -17.84 -1.30 11.92
CA GLU A 20 -17.66 -2.45 12.83
C GLU A 20 -18.37 -3.73 12.32
N ALA A 21 -19.47 -3.59 11.57
CA ALA A 21 -20.20 -4.73 11.00
C ALA A 21 -19.51 -5.30 9.75
N LEU A 22 -18.71 -4.50 9.03
CA LEU A 22 -17.89 -4.96 7.90
C LEU A 22 -16.67 -5.78 8.34
N ASP A 23 -16.20 -5.63 9.59
CA ASP A 23 -15.13 -6.46 10.14
C ASP A 23 -15.58 -7.90 10.44
N PHE A 24 -16.88 -8.17 10.56
CA PHE A 24 -17.41 -9.54 10.66
C PHE A 24 -17.36 -10.32 9.33
N LEU A 25 -17.27 -9.62 8.18
CA LEU A 25 -17.17 -10.23 6.86
C LEU A 25 -15.71 -10.52 6.45
N LYS A 26 -14.73 -9.94 7.15
CA LYS A 26 -13.32 -10.27 6.93
C LYS A 26 -13.00 -11.60 7.64
N PRO A 27 -12.40 -12.58 6.96
CA PRO A 27 -11.98 -13.81 7.61
C PRO A 27 -11.04 -13.47 8.78
N LYS A 28 -11.44 -13.85 10.01
CA LYS A 28 -10.59 -13.64 11.19
C LYS A 28 -9.23 -14.31 10.96
N PRO A 29 -8.10 -13.63 11.25
CA PRO A 29 -6.79 -14.21 11.07
C PRO A 29 -6.66 -15.48 11.92
N LYS A 30 -6.32 -16.60 11.26
CA LYS A 30 -6.40 -17.94 11.86
C LYS A 30 -5.17 -18.34 12.65
N THR A 31 -4.03 -17.71 12.42
CA THR A 31 -2.75 -17.98 13.12
C THR A 31 -2.32 -16.77 13.95
N PRO A 32 -1.53 -16.96 15.02
CA PRO A 32 -0.92 -15.85 15.77
C PRO A 32 -0.12 -14.90 14.88
N GLU A 33 0.60 -15.42 13.89
CA GLU A 33 1.38 -14.65 12.92
C GLU A 33 0.46 -13.72 12.09
N ALA A 34 -0.64 -14.27 11.56
CA ALA A 34 -1.61 -13.46 10.81
C ALA A 34 -2.31 -12.41 11.68
N LYS A 35 -2.47 -12.68 12.99
CA LYS A 35 -2.97 -11.67 13.94
C LYS A 35 -1.94 -10.58 14.21
N ALA A 36 -0.65 -10.93 14.28
CA ALA A 36 0.43 -9.97 14.48
C ALA A 36 0.58 -9.04 13.26
N GLU A 37 0.51 -9.59 12.05
CA GLU A 37 0.47 -8.84 10.81
C GLU A 37 -0.74 -7.91 10.74
N ALA A 38 -1.94 -8.40 11.09
CA ALA A 38 -3.13 -7.57 11.14
C ALA A 38 -3.00 -6.43 12.16
N LEU A 39 -2.43 -6.70 13.33
CA LEU A 39 -2.20 -5.69 14.36
C LEU A 39 -1.19 -4.62 13.90
N ALA A 40 -0.09 -5.05 13.27
CA ALA A 40 0.89 -4.14 12.67
C ALA A 40 0.24 -3.22 11.63
N ARG A 41 -0.53 -3.79 10.69
CA ARG A 41 -1.24 -3.03 9.65
C ARG A 41 -2.27 -2.05 10.20
N GLN A 42 -2.92 -2.38 11.32
CA GLN A 42 -3.96 -1.53 11.91
C GLN A 42 -3.43 -0.39 12.76
N GLN A 43 -2.19 -0.48 13.25
CA GLN A 43 -1.65 0.47 14.23
C GLN A 43 -0.39 1.20 13.79
N THR A 44 0.20 0.82 12.65
CA THR A 44 1.34 1.55 12.08
C THR A 44 1.10 1.89 10.61
N VAL A 45 1.46 3.13 10.24
CA VAL A 45 1.33 3.62 8.86
C VAL A 45 2.23 2.82 7.93
N GLU A 46 3.42 2.44 8.40
CA GLU A 46 4.39 1.64 7.68
C GLU A 46 3.84 0.25 7.36
N GLY A 47 3.17 -0.37 8.33
CA GLY A 47 2.53 -1.68 8.15
C GLY A 47 1.37 -1.62 7.17
N GLU A 48 0.53 -0.59 7.25
CA GLU A 48 -0.58 -0.37 6.33
C GLU A 48 -0.10 -0.08 4.91
N ALA A 49 0.86 0.82 4.76
CA ALA A 49 1.42 1.23 3.47
C ALA A 49 2.08 0.07 2.75
N LEU A 50 2.95 -0.70 3.44
CA LEU A 50 3.67 -1.81 2.83
C LEU A 50 2.75 -2.99 2.50
N ALA A 51 1.75 -3.29 3.34
CA ALA A 51 0.74 -4.30 3.00
C ALA A 51 -0.14 -3.87 1.82
N THR A 52 -0.46 -2.58 1.72
CA THR A 52 -1.21 -2.02 0.59
C THR A 52 -0.39 -2.07 -0.69
N LEU A 53 0.90 -1.71 -0.61
CA LEU A 53 1.85 -1.82 -1.71
C LEU A 53 2.05 -3.27 -2.16
N ALA A 54 2.19 -4.23 -1.24
CA ALA A 54 2.31 -5.65 -1.56
C ALA A 54 1.13 -6.13 -2.43
N ASN A 55 -0.09 -5.86 -1.98
CA ASN A 55 -1.32 -6.22 -2.72
C ASN A 55 -1.42 -5.53 -4.08
N ALA A 56 -0.88 -4.32 -4.19
CA ALA A 56 -0.88 -3.57 -5.43
C ALA A 56 0.15 -4.17 -6.41
N PHE A 57 1.37 -4.44 -5.93
CA PHE A 57 2.48 -4.97 -6.70
C PHE A 57 2.17 -6.35 -7.30
N ASP A 58 1.44 -7.20 -6.58
CA ASP A 58 0.96 -8.50 -7.09
C ASP A 58 0.17 -8.40 -8.40
N LYS A 59 -0.45 -7.25 -8.68
CA LYS A 59 -1.23 -7.02 -9.91
C LYS A 59 -0.36 -6.58 -11.09
N THR A 60 0.86 -6.10 -10.86
CA THR A 60 1.76 -5.54 -11.89
C THR A 60 2.02 -6.52 -13.03
N ARG A 61 2.19 -7.81 -12.73
CA ARG A 61 2.46 -8.85 -13.75
C ARG A 61 1.36 -8.97 -14.79
N ASN A 62 0.11 -8.80 -14.36
CA ASN A 62 -1.07 -8.97 -15.20
C ASN A 62 -1.58 -7.65 -15.79
N CYS A 63 -0.94 -6.52 -15.46
CA CYS A 63 -1.34 -5.22 -15.96
C CYS A 63 -1.35 -5.15 -17.50
N SER A 64 -2.38 -4.54 -18.07
CA SER A 64 -2.49 -4.21 -19.50
C SER A 64 -2.24 -2.73 -19.77
N GLU A 65 -2.04 -2.36 -21.04
CA GLU A 65 -1.88 -0.96 -21.47
C GLU A 65 -3.11 -0.10 -21.15
N GLU A 66 -4.32 -0.65 -21.36
CA GLU A 66 -5.57 0.03 -21.04
C GLU A 66 -5.72 0.25 -19.53
N GLU A 67 -5.37 -0.77 -18.74
CA GLU A 67 -5.41 -0.67 -17.27
C GLU A 67 -4.39 0.36 -16.76
N TYR A 68 -3.20 0.40 -17.34
CA TYR A 68 -2.20 1.42 -17.06
C TYR A 68 -2.74 2.83 -17.31
N LEU A 69 -3.27 3.10 -18.50
CA LEU A 69 -3.77 4.43 -18.87
C LEU A 69 -4.90 4.88 -17.94
N ARG A 70 -5.84 3.97 -17.64
CA ARG A 70 -6.94 4.22 -16.71
C ARG A 70 -6.44 4.56 -15.31
N VAL A 71 -5.49 3.78 -14.80
CA VAL A 71 -4.92 3.95 -13.46
C VAL A 71 -4.08 5.23 -13.38
N ALA A 72 -3.27 5.51 -14.39
CA ALA A 72 -2.44 6.71 -14.43
C ALA A 72 -3.26 7.99 -14.45
N GLU A 73 -4.39 7.99 -15.18
CA GLU A 73 -5.31 9.13 -15.19
C GLU A 73 -6.03 9.30 -13.84
N LEU A 74 -6.45 8.19 -13.21
CA LEU A 74 -7.05 8.24 -11.87
C LEU A 74 -6.06 8.76 -10.82
N ALA A 75 -4.81 8.30 -10.86
CA ALA A 75 -3.80 8.66 -9.88
C ALA A 75 -3.48 10.17 -9.86
N LYS A 76 -3.61 10.89 -11.00
CA LYS A 76 -3.50 12.36 -11.05
C LYS A 76 -4.50 13.08 -10.13
N SER A 77 -5.65 12.46 -9.87
CA SER A 77 -6.68 13.04 -8.98
C SER A 77 -6.40 12.84 -7.49
N PHE A 78 -5.55 11.86 -7.14
CA PHE A 78 -5.23 11.52 -5.75
C PHE A 78 -3.92 12.14 -5.29
N VAL A 79 -2.94 12.32 -6.19
CA VAL A 79 -1.64 12.87 -5.82
C VAL A 79 -1.21 13.91 -6.86
N LYS A 80 -1.27 15.18 -6.46
CA LYS A 80 -1.00 16.33 -7.36
C LYS A 80 0.44 16.36 -7.88
N ASP A 81 1.36 15.73 -7.16
CA ASP A 81 2.80 15.83 -7.42
C ASP A 81 3.39 14.61 -8.14
N VAL A 82 2.58 13.56 -8.43
CA VAL A 82 3.06 12.40 -9.20
C VAL A 82 2.91 12.69 -10.69
N LYS A 83 4.05 12.88 -11.36
CA LYS A 83 4.10 12.99 -12.83
C LYS A 83 4.03 11.61 -13.46
N LEU A 84 2.82 11.14 -13.76
CA LEU A 84 2.61 9.92 -14.54
C LEU A 84 2.47 10.26 -16.03
N GLU A 85 3.17 9.49 -16.87
CA GLU A 85 2.97 9.53 -18.32
C GLU A 85 1.62 8.91 -18.67
N THR A 86 0.84 9.57 -19.53
CA THR A 86 -0.50 9.09 -19.93
C THR A 86 -0.67 9.07 -21.44
N ASP A 87 0.42 9.27 -22.20
CA ASP A 87 0.45 9.09 -23.64
C ASP A 87 0.23 7.60 -24.00
N PRO A 88 -0.87 7.26 -24.71
CA PRO A 88 -1.12 5.89 -25.16
C PRO A 88 0.01 5.31 -26.02
N ALA A 89 0.75 6.14 -26.76
CA ALA A 89 1.87 5.69 -27.57
C ALA A 89 3.06 5.18 -26.73
N LYS A 90 3.13 5.56 -25.44
CA LYS A 90 4.19 5.16 -24.52
C LYS A 90 3.74 4.13 -23.48
N ALA A 91 2.44 3.92 -23.31
CA ALA A 91 1.86 3.00 -22.33
C ALA A 91 2.48 1.60 -22.41
N GLN A 92 2.66 1.08 -23.62
CA GLN A 92 3.26 -0.24 -23.84
C GLN A 92 4.69 -0.35 -23.28
N ALA A 93 5.54 0.63 -23.55
CA ALA A 93 6.91 0.65 -23.04
C ALA A 93 6.95 0.73 -21.51
N ILE A 94 6.03 1.49 -20.92
CA ILE A 94 5.96 1.68 -19.46
C ILE A 94 5.43 0.44 -18.76
N VAL A 95 4.41 -0.21 -19.31
CA VAL A 95 3.91 -1.49 -18.79
C VAL A 95 5.00 -2.55 -18.89
N ALA A 96 5.72 -2.62 -20.03
CA ALA A 96 6.84 -3.54 -20.19
C ALA A 96 7.96 -3.27 -19.17
N ALA A 97 8.33 -2.00 -18.96
CA ALA A 97 9.34 -1.61 -17.97
C ALA A 97 8.91 -1.95 -16.54
N SER A 98 7.66 -1.66 -16.18
CA SER A 98 7.10 -1.95 -14.85
C SER A 98 7.06 -3.46 -14.58
N LYS A 99 6.71 -4.27 -15.58
CA LYS A 99 6.77 -5.74 -15.50
C LYS A 99 8.21 -6.24 -15.39
N ALA A 100 9.15 -5.64 -16.13
CA ALA A 100 10.57 -5.98 -16.08
C ALA A 100 11.21 -5.66 -14.71
N CYS A 101 10.65 -4.69 -13.97
CA CYS A 101 11.04 -4.42 -12.59
C CYS A 101 10.50 -5.43 -11.57
N ASP A 102 9.47 -6.23 -11.90
CA ASP A 102 8.80 -7.22 -11.01
C ASP A 102 8.81 -6.79 -9.53
N PRO A 103 8.19 -5.64 -9.18
CA PRO A 103 8.24 -5.11 -7.83
C PRO A 103 7.53 -6.06 -6.86
N ARG A 104 8.11 -6.24 -5.67
CA ARG A 104 7.54 -7.08 -4.60
C ARG A 104 7.77 -6.43 -3.25
N VAL A 105 6.90 -6.75 -2.31
CA VAL A 105 7.18 -6.57 -0.89
C VAL A 105 7.30 -7.97 -0.31
N ASP A 106 8.51 -8.35 0.05
CA ASP A 106 8.74 -9.58 0.79
C ASP A 106 8.44 -9.30 2.27
N ASP A 107 7.60 -10.12 2.90
CA ASP A 107 7.32 -10.04 4.32
C ASP A 107 7.72 -11.32 5.07
N ARG A 108 8.20 -11.15 6.30
CA ARG A 108 8.56 -12.26 7.19
C ARG A 108 8.11 -11.97 8.61
N THR A 109 7.22 -12.81 9.12
CA THR A 109 6.77 -12.77 10.52
C THR A 109 7.50 -13.82 11.35
N THR A 110 8.23 -13.38 12.38
CA THR A 110 9.01 -14.26 13.27
C THR A 110 8.61 -14.03 14.73
N ARG A 111 8.25 -15.10 15.43
CA ARG A 111 7.99 -15.06 16.88
C ARG A 111 9.27 -14.77 17.66
N GLN A 112 9.22 -13.76 18.53
CA GLN A 112 10.33 -13.35 19.41
C GLN A 112 10.12 -13.83 20.86
N ALA A 113 8.87 -13.80 21.33
CA ALA A 113 8.47 -14.27 22.65
C ALA A 113 7.03 -14.82 22.63
N GLU A 114 6.47 -15.18 23.78
CA GLU A 114 5.19 -15.90 23.86
C GLU A 114 4.06 -15.21 23.08
N SER A 115 4.00 -13.88 23.14
CA SER A 115 3.02 -13.03 22.45
C SER A 115 3.64 -11.90 21.62
N VAL A 116 4.97 -11.91 21.40
CA VAL A 116 5.68 -10.85 20.68
C VAL A 116 6.19 -11.39 19.35
N TYR A 117 5.84 -10.70 18.28
CA TYR A 117 6.18 -11.05 16.91
C TYR A 117 6.88 -9.87 16.25
N ARG A 118 7.87 -10.17 15.43
CA ARG A 118 8.53 -9.20 14.55
C ARG A 118 8.10 -9.46 13.13
N ILE A 119 7.54 -8.46 12.48
CA ILE A 119 7.19 -8.46 11.06
C ILE A 119 8.21 -7.60 10.33
N GLU A 120 8.94 -8.22 9.41
CA GLU A 120 9.94 -7.55 8.59
C GLU A 120 9.41 -7.42 7.18
N TYR A 121 9.43 -6.21 6.63
CA TYR A 121 9.04 -5.89 5.27
C TYR A 121 10.27 -5.41 4.49
N GLU A 122 10.48 -5.96 3.30
CA GLU A 122 11.54 -5.54 2.39
C GLU A 122 10.95 -5.31 1.00
N VAL A 123 11.11 -4.10 0.47
CA VAL A 123 10.71 -3.82 -0.91
C VAL A 123 11.81 -4.25 -1.84
N ARG A 124 11.46 -4.98 -2.91
CA ARG A 124 12.41 -5.51 -3.88
C ARG A 124 11.98 -5.21 -5.31
N LEU A 125 12.98 -4.98 -6.15
CA LEU A 125 12.86 -4.90 -7.60
C LEU A 125 13.77 -5.97 -8.22
N SER A 126 13.37 -6.51 -9.36
CA SER A 126 14.22 -7.39 -10.16
C SER A 126 15.48 -6.64 -10.61
N PRO A 127 16.67 -7.28 -10.58
CA PRO A 127 17.89 -6.72 -11.16
C PRO A 127 17.77 -6.35 -12.65
N SER A 128 16.75 -6.88 -13.35
CA SER A 128 16.42 -6.51 -14.74
C SER A 128 15.63 -5.20 -14.87
N CYS A 129 15.33 -4.50 -13.78
CA CYS A 129 14.61 -3.23 -13.83
C CYS A 129 15.40 -2.20 -14.65
N PRO A 130 14.81 -1.58 -15.69
CA PRO A 130 15.51 -0.64 -16.56
C PRO A 130 15.80 0.73 -15.90
N TYR A 131 15.45 0.89 -14.63
CA TYR A 131 15.63 2.11 -13.83
C TYR A 131 16.69 1.85 -12.73
N PRO A 132 17.99 1.96 -13.03
CA PRO A 132 19.05 1.70 -12.06
C PRO A 132 19.00 2.60 -10.83
N GLU A 133 18.48 3.82 -10.97
CA GLU A 133 18.25 4.75 -9.88
C GLU A 133 17.23 4.21 -8.87
N LEU A 134 16.16 3.57 -9.35
CA LEU A 134 15.17 2.94 -8.48
C LEU A 134 15.75 1.73 -7.76
N LEU A 135 16.56 0.93 -8.46
CA LEU A 135 17.26 -0.21 -7.84
C LEU A 135 18.14 0.25 -6.67
N GLN A 136 18.87 1.35 -6.82
CA GLN A 136 19.71 1.91 -5.75
C GLN A 136 18.91 2.46 -4.58
N GLN A 137 17.75 3.08 -4.83
CA GLN A 137 16.89 3.64 -3.78
C GLN A 137 16.18 2.56 -2.96
N VAL A 138 15.76 1.47 -3.60
CA VAL A 138 15.00 0.38 -2.96
C VAL A 138 15.91 -0.60 -2.24
N GLN A 139 17.14 -0.80 -2.74
CA GLN A 139 18.03 -1.83 -2.22
C GLN A 139 18.44 -1.58 -0.76
N GLY A 140 18.13 -2.56 0.11
CA GLY A 140 18.47 -2.51 1.53
C GLY A 140 17.45 -1.77 2.40
N GLN A 141 16.38 -1.23 1.81
CA GLN A 141 15.30 -0.61 2.57
C GLN A 141 14.46 -1.67 3.28
N LYS A 142 14.39 -1.55 4.61
CA LYS A 142 13.70 -2.50 5.47
C LYS A 142 12.86 -1.74 6.48
N VAL A 143 11.64 -2.20 6.68
CA VAL A 143 10.78 -1.78 7.78
C VAL A 143 10.56 -2.96 8.71
N VAL A 144 10.69 -2.72 10.01
CA VAL A 144 10.46 -3.75 11.03
C VAL A 144 9.41 -3.27 12.01
N VAL A 145 8.33 -4.03 12.16
CA VAL A 145 7.26 -3.76 13.13
C VAL A 145 7.24 -4.86 14.19
N GLU A 146 7.23 -4.46 15.46
CA GLU A 146 6.96 -5.34 16.58
C GLU A 146 5.48 -5.31 16.93
N ALA A 147 4.85 -6.48 17.01
CA ALA A 147 3.46 -6.65 17.40
C ALA A 147 3.37 -7.52 18.66
N ASN A 148 2.75 -7.00 19.71
CA ASN A 148 2.49 -7.73 20.94
C ASN A 148 1.00 -8.07 21.04
N LEU A 149 0.67 -9.35 20.85
CA LEU A 149 -0.69 -9.87 20.86
C LEU A 149 -1.34 -9.86 22.25
N GLN A 150 -0.55 -9.84 23.32
CA GLN A 150 -1.06 -9.80 24.69
C GLN A 150 -1.49 -8.39 25.06
N THR A 151 -0.71 -7.38 24.69
CA THR A 151 -1.03 -5.97 24.97
C THR A 151 -1.90 -5.33 23.89
N GLY A 152 -2.02 -5.98 22.72
CA GLY A 152 -2.73 -5.44 21.56
C GLY A 152 -2.05 -4.18 21.00
N LYS A 153 -0.72 -4.08 21.11
CA LYS A 153 0.05 -2.92 20.64
C LYS A 153 1.04 -3.33 19.54
N ALA A 154 1.20 -2.48 18.53
CA ALA A 154 2.29 -2.55 17.58
C ALA A 154 3.15 -1.28 17.59
N ARG A 155 4.43 -1.40 17.22
CA ARG A 155 5.35 -0.27 17.06
C ARG A 155 6.40 -0.56 16.01
N VAL A 156 6.88 0.48 15.34
CA VAL A 156 8.02 0.39 14.41
C VAL A 156 9.32 0.30 15.21
N LEU A 157 10.22 -0.59 14.79
CA LEU A 157 11.57 -0.76 15.34
C LEU A 157 12.64 -0.21 14.39
N GLU A 158 12.41 -0.28 13.08
CA GLU A 158 13.35 0.11 12.02
C GLU A 158 12.57 0.60 10.81
N GLY A 159 13.10 1.61 10.10
CA GLY A 159 12.49 2.18 8.91
C GLY A 159 11.23 3.02 9.20
N ASP A 160 11.15 3.65 10.37
CA ASP A 160 10.06 4.57 10.72
C ASP A 160 10.02 5.75 9.74
N PHE A 161 8.83 6.09 9.27
CA PHE A 161 8.66 7.28 8.44
C PHE A 161 8.75 8.51 9.34
N ASP A 162 9.46 9.55 8.86
CA ASP A 162 9.39 10.84 9.53
C ASP A 162 7.97 11.45 9.41
N GLU A 163 7.68 12.47 10.21
CA GLU A 163 6.33 13.06 10.29
C GLU A 163 5.82 13.57 8.93
N ALA A 164 6.70 14.13 8.10
CA ALA A 164 6.32 14.67 6.80
C ALA A 164 6.02 13.53 5.81
N ALA A 165 6.88 12.52 5.76
CA ALA A 165 6.68 11.31 4.96
C ALA A 165 5.42 10.56 5.41
N ARG A 166 5.17 10.46 6.71
CA ARG A 166 3.99 9.79 7.27
C ARG A 166 2.70 10.49 6.84
N GLN A 167 2.61 11.81 6.95
CA GLN A 167 1.44 12.58 6.49
C GLN A 167 1.21 12.45 4.99
N GLN A 168 2.28 12.44 4.20
CA GLN A 168 2.18 12.24 2.75
C GLN A 168 1.69 10.84 2.41
N ILE A 169 2.23 9.81 3.07
CA ILE A 169 1.82 8.41 2.86
C ILE A 169 0.37 8.21 3.29
N GLU A 170 -0.06 8.77 4.43
CA GLU A 170 -1.46 8.72 4.86
C GLU A 170 -2.41 9.35 3.84
N ALA A 171 -2.03 10.48 3.24
CA ALA A 171 -2.80 11.09 2.15
C ALA A 171 -2.82 10.22 0.88
N MET A 172 -1.75 9.45 0.65
CA MET A 172 -1.61 8.58 -0.52
C MET A 172 -2.22 7.18 -0.32
N LEU A 173 -2.41 6.69 0.92
CA LEU A 173 -2.94 5.36 1.26
C LEU A 173 -4.21 4.99 0.46
N PRO A 174 -5.23 5.88 0.32
CA PRO A 174 -6.40 5.58 -0.50
C PRO A 174 -6.09 5.38 -1.99
N GLY A 175 -5.04 6.05 -2.49
CA GLY A 175 -4.58 5.97 -3.87
C GLY A 175 -3.52 4.88 -4.11
N LEU A 176 -2.86 4.37 -3.07
CA LEU A 176 -1.80 3.37 -3.18
C LEU A 176 -2.24 2.08 -3.90
N PRO A 177 -3.45 1.52 -3.70
CA PRO A 177 -3.91 0.37 -4.48
C PRO A 177 -4.01 0.63 -5.99
N LEU A 178 -4.23 1.89 -6.38
CA LEU A 178 -4.28 2.30 -7.77
C LEU A 178 -2.85 2.48 -8.29
N MET A 179 -2.03 3.24 -7.57
CA MET A 179 -0.65 3.57 -7.93
C MET A 179 0.29 2.35 -7.92
N GLY A 180 0.21 1.51 -6.91
CA GLY A 180 1.03 0.31 -6.80
C GLY A 180 0.66 -0.79 -7.81
N ASN A 181 -0.29 -0.57 -8.73
CA ASN A 181 -0.53 -1.52 -9.82
C ASN A 181 0.46 -1.27 -10.96
N CYS A 182 -0.03 -1.04 -12.18
CA CYS A 182 0.75 -0.78 -13.40
C CYS A 182 1.84 0.31 -13.31
N VAL A 183 1.84 1.17 -12.28
CA VAL A 183 2.79 2.27 -12.06
C VAL A 183 3.67 2.07 -10.81
N ALA A 184 3.62 0.89 -10.21
CA ALA A 184 4.33 0.47 -9.00
C ALA A 184 5.79 0.90 -8.92
N ALA A 185 6.59 0.46 -9.89
CA ALA A 185 8.02 0.75 -9.93
C ALA A 185 8.27 2.27 -10.00
N LEU A 186 7.45 2.99 -10.76
CA LEU A 186 7.57 4.45 -10.92
C LEU A 186 7.14 5.21 -9.65
N THR A 187 6.21 4.66 -8.87
CA THR A 187 5.72 5.28 -7.63
C THR A 187 6.70 5.13 -6.45
N LEU A 188 7.61 4.14 -6.50
CA LEU A 188 8.64 3.99 -5.48
C LEU A 188 9.64 5.16 -5.49
N GLY A 189 9.89 5.76 -6.65
CA GLY A 189 10.76 6.94 -6.78
C GLY A 189 10.15 8.27 -6.31
N SER A 190 8.91 8.26 -5.79
CA SER A 190 8.19 9.47 -5.34
C SER A 190 8.10 9.64 -3.81
N GLY A 191 8.95 8.95 -3.04
CA GLY A 191 9.05 9.15 -1.59
C GLY A 191 8.28 8.15 -0.73
N LEU A 192 7.86 7.00 -1.29
CA LEU A 192 7.12 5.96 -0.56
C LEU A 192 8.00 5.03 0.30
N LEU A 193 9.32 5.26 0.29
CA LEU A 193 10.29 4.50 1.09
C LEU A 193 10.99 5.42 2.09
N PRO A 194 11.37 4.91 3.29
CA PRO A 194 12.08 5.72 4.26
C PRO A 194 13.41 6.20 3.68
N GLY A 195 13.65 7.51 3.65
CA GLY A 195 14.92 8.09 3.20
C GLY A 195 15.10 8.25 1.68
N ALA A 196 14.01 8.21 0.90
CA ALA A 196 13.99 8.63 -0.50
C ALA A 196 13.86 10.16 -0.66
#